data_AF-K1QFF3-F1
#
_entry.id   AF-K1QFF3-F1
#
_cell.length_a   1.000
_cell.length_b   1.000
_cell.length_c   1.000
_cell.angle_alpha   90.00
_cell.angle_beta   90.00
_cell.angle_gamma   90.00
#
_symmetry.space_group_name_H-M   'P 1'
#
loop_
_entity.id
_entity.type
_entity.pdbx_description
1 polymer ?
#
loop_
_entity_poly.entity_id
_entity_poly.type
_entity_poly.pdbx_seq_one_letter_code
_entity_poly.pdbx_strand_id
1 'polypeptide(L)'
;MLTVTKLKGNKGAKPYSLPLKLKVCAIGTNQKYVTDGEKKEYTVVGLADTTDAIKGMVYDTSKLNNMQASATIILMNYIFKNENEGTVVITKTTKVLKKAQMDVPENLIEKGAAIANPPPAATLALRDVKRSPVKTLVSVKGRIISEDMAKTVKVRGQDVTVKTVSLKDNTDTIKVSL
;
A
#
# COMPACT_ATOMS: atom_id res chain seq x y z
N MET A 1 -19.49 -7.85 -17.75
CA MET A 1 -18.89 -7.79 -16.41
C MET A 1 -17.96 -6.58 -16.37
N LEU A 2 -17.89 -5.85 -15.26
CA LEU A 2 -16.96 -4.72 -15.11
C LEU A 2 -15.53 -5.26 -15.02
N THR A 3 -14.57 -4.60 -15.68
CA THR A 3 -13.14 -4.94 -15.65
C THR A 3 -12.35 -3.87 -14.92
N VAL A 4 -11.13 -4.19 -14.49
CA VAL A 4 -10.24 -3.27 -13.78
C VAL A 4 -9.89 -2.06 -14.65
N THR A 5 -9.54 -2.25 -15.92
CA THR A 5 -9.24 -1.12 -16.83
C THR A 5 -10.43 -0.19 -16.97
N LYS A 6 -11.65 -0.74 -17.13
CA LYS A 6 -12.88 0.06 -17.21
C LYS A 6 -13.18 0.79 -15.91
N LEU A 7 -12.93 0.15 -14.77
CA LEU A 7 -13.10 0.78 -13.46
C LEU A 7 -12.16 1.98 -13.29
N LYS A 8 -10.87 1.83 -13.66
CA LYS A 8 -9.87 2.91 -13.58
C LYS A 8 -10.19 4.11 -14.46
N GLY A 9 -10.90 3.91 -15.58
CA GLY A 9 -11.37 4.98 -16.46
C GLY A 9 -12.49 5.85 -15.88
N ASN A 10 -13.13 5.44 -14.78
CA ASN A 10 -14.22 6.21 -14.18
C ASN A 10 -13.71 7.36 -13.30
N LYS A 11 -14.39 8.51 -13.38
CA LYS A 11 -14.08 9.70 -12.57
C LYS A 11 -15.01 9.78 -11.35
N GLY A 12 -14.42 10.06 -10.19
CA GLY A 12 -15.12 10.30 -8.92
C GLY A 12 -15.17 9.09 -7.99
N ALA A 13 -15.17 9.37 -6.68
CA ALA A 13 -15.35 8.37 -5.64
C ALA A 13 -16.84 8.14 -5.40
N LYS A 14 -17.35 6.97 -5.79
CA LYS A 14 -18.73 6.54 -5.53
C LYS A 14 -18.76 5.07 -5.11
N PRO A 15 -19.76 4.63 -4.34
CA PRO A 15 -20.04 3.21 -4.19
C PRO A 15 -20.38 2.60 -5.56
N TYR A 16 -19.72 1.50 -5.93
CA TYR A 16 -19.98 0.80 -7.19
C TYR A 16 -20.91 -0.39 -6.95
N SER A 17 -22.01 -0.41 -7.69
CA SER A 17 -23.02 -1.48 -7.63
C SER A 17 -22.67 -2.67 -8.53
N LEU A 18 -21.87 -2.45 -9.59
CA LEU A 18 -21.51 -3.51 -10.52
C LEU A 18 -20.48 -4.47 -9.90
N PRO A 19 -20.77 -5.79 -9.88
CA PRO A 19 -19.84 -6.78 -9.37
C PRO A 19 -18.52 -6.78 -10.15
N LEU A 20 -17.42 -6.89 -9.41
CA LEU A 20 -16.06 -6.96 -9.95
C LEU A 20 -15.45 -8.31 -9.59
N LYS A 21 -15.12 -9.12 -10.62
CA LYS A 21 -14.49 -10.43 -10.44
C LYS A 21 -12.98 -10.27 -10.52
N LEU A 22 -12.26 -10.73 -9.50
CA LEU A 22 -10.82 -10.53 -9.35
C LEU A 22 -10.14 -11.79 -8.84
N LYS A 23 -8.87 -11.97 -9.19
CA LYS A 23 -7.94 -12.89 -8.53
C LYS A 23 -7.20 -12.12 -7.44
N VAL A 24 -7.02 -12.75 -6.28
CA VAL A 24 -6.18 -12.24 -5.19
C VAL A 24 -4.75 -12.64 -5.49
N CYS A 25 -3.91 -11.68 -5.86
CA CYS A 25 -2.52 -11.91 -6.23
C CYS A 25 -1.63 -12.07 -4.99
N ALA A 26 -1.80 -11.19 -4.01
CA ALA A 26 -1.11 -11.25 -2.74
C ALA A 26 -1.85 -10.47 -1.66
N ILE A 27 -1.50 -10.74 -0.41
CA ILE A 27 -1.99 -10.04 0.78
C ILE A 27 -0.78 -9.42 1.46
N GLY A 28 -0.85 -8.13 1.74
CA GLY A 28 0.19 -7.38 2.43
C GLY A 28 0.11 -7.52 3.94
N THR A 29 1.03 -6.87 4.64
CA THR A 29 1.01 -6.80 6.10
C THR A 29 -0.11 -5.89 6.60
N ASN A 30 -0.73 -6.27 7.72
CA ASN A 30 -1.71 -5.43 8.39
C ASN A 30 -1.05 -4.16 8.96
N GLN A 31 -1.59 -3.00 8.61
CA GLN A 31 -1.11 -1.68 9.00
C GLN A 31 -2.03 -1.08 10.06
N LYS A 32 -1.45 -0.56 11.14
CA LYS A 32 -2.19 0.11 12.22
C LYS A 32 -2.03 1.63 12.10
N TYR A 33 -3.11 2.37 12.31
CA TYR A 33 -3.11 3.83 12.26
C TYR A 33 -4.08 4.42 13.29
N VAL A 34 -3.93 5.71 13.57
CA VAL A 34 -4.83 6.45 14.47
C VAL A 34 -5.49 7.59 13.70
N THR A 35 -6.82 7.65 13.74
CA THR A 35 -7.63 8.73 13.18
C THR A 35 -8.65 9.13 14.24
N ASP A 36 -8.72 10.43 14.53
CA ASP A 36 -9.66 11.00 15.51
C ASP A 36 -9.58 10.34 16.91
N GLY A 37 -8.38 9.92 17.30
CA GLY A 37 -8.13 9.21 18.57
C GLY A 37 -8.46 7.71 18.55
N GLU A 38 -9.08 7.20 17.48
CA GLU A 38 -9.40 5.78 17.34
C GLU A 38 -8.26 5.02 16.67
N LYS A 39 -7.86 3.90 17.29
CA LYS A 39 -6.94 2.93 16.67
C LYS A 39 -7.70 2.13 15.62
N LYS A 40 -7.23 2.19 14.38
CA LYS A 40 -7.78 1.49 13.23
C LYS A 40 -6.70 0.68 12.55
N GLU A 41 -7.13 -0.26 11.74
CA GLU A 41 -6.23 -1.10 10.97
C GLU A 41 -6.74 -1.27 9.53
N TYR A 42 -5.81 -1.55 8.62
CA TYR A 42 -6.16 -1.93 7.27
C TYR A 42 -5.08 -2.84 6.68
N THR A 43 -5.49 -3.71 5.76
CA THR A 43 -4.58 -4.57 5.00
C THR A 43 -4.65 -4.21 3.53
N VAL A 44 -3.49 -4.07 2.89
CA VAL A 44 -3.42 -3.90 1.43
C VAL A 44 -3.46 -5.27 0.77
N VAL A 45 -4.28 -5.42 -0.26
CA VAL A 45 -4.30 -6.62 -1.10
C VAL A 45 -4.05 -6.24 -2.56
N GLY A 46 -3.33 -7.12 -3.24
CA GLY A 46 -3.11 -7.04 -4.68
C GLY A 46 -4.20 -7.81 -5.40
N LEU A 47 -4.94 -7.17 -6.28
CA LEU A 47 -6.03 -7.77 -7.02
C LEU A 47 -5.79 -7.62 -8.52
N ALA A 48 -6.21 -8.59 -9.32
CA ALA A 48 -6.12 -8.48 -10.77
C ALA A 48 -7.29 -9.17 -11.48
N ASP A 49 -7.62 -8.69 -12.67
CA ASP A 49 -8.39 -9.44 -13.65
C ASP A 49 -7.56 -9.65 -14.92
N THR A 50 -8.19 -10.11 -16.01
CA THR A 50 -7.51 -10.33 -17.29
C THR A 50 -7.03 -9.04 -17.98
N THR A 51 -7.39 -7.87 -17.46
CA THR A 51 -7.14 -6.57 -18.11
C THR A 51 -6.09 -5.74 -17.38
N ASP A 52 -6.08 -5.75 -16.04
CA ASP A 52 -5.09 -5.03 -15.24
C ASP A 52 -5.08 -5.49 -13.76
N ALA A 53 -4.10 -4.99 -13.00
CA ALA A 53 -4.02 -5.13 -11.55
C ALA A 53 -4.46 -3.85 -10.83
N ILE A 54 -5.00 -3.97 -9.62
CA ILE A 54 -5.53 -2.88 -8.80
C ILE A 54 -5.25 -3.10 -7.32
N LYS A 55 -5.06 -1.99 -6.60
CA LYS A 55 -4.91 -1.97 -5.15
C LYS A 55 -6.25 -2.16 -4.47
N GLY A 56 -6.32 -3.08 -3.52
CA GLY A 56 -7.43 -3.18 -2.58
C GLY A 56 -7.01 -2.75 -1.17
N MET A 57 -7.81 -1.92 -0.50
CA MET A 57 -7.63 -1.55 0.90
C MET A 57 -8.75 -2.16 1.74
N VAL A 58 -8.40 -3.11 2.59
CA VAL A 58 -9.34 -3.86 3.44
C VAL A 58 -9.33 -3.26 4.83
N TYR A 59 -10.42 -2.57 5.19
CA TYR A 59 -10.62 -2.00 6.53
C TYR A 59 -11.39 -2.94 7.47
N ASP A 60 -12.07 -3.95 6.93
CA ASP A 60 -12.74 -5.00 7.69
C ASP A 60 -11.99 -6.32 7.50
N THR A 61 -11.14 -6.67 8.47
CA THR A 61 -10.27 -7.84 8.41
C THR A 61 -11.04 -9.16 8.33
N SER A 62 -12.31 -9.20 8.75
CA SER A 62 -13.16 -10.38 8.59
C SER A 62 -13.36 -10.78 7.13
N LYS A 63 -13.23 -9.83 6.19
CA LYS A 63 -13.35 -10.08 4.75
C LYS A 63 -12.17 -10.89 4.21
N LEU A 64 -11.02 -10.87 4.88
CA LEU A 64 -9.82 -11.61 4.47
C LEU A 64 -10.01 -13.13 4.52
N ASN A 65 -10.95 -13.64 5.32
CA ASN A 65 -11.31 -15.07 5.34
C ASN A 65 -11.72 -15.60 3.96
N ASN A 66 -12.26 -14.71 3.11
CA ASN A 66 -12.63 -15.03 1.73
C ASN A 66 -11.56 -14.66 0.69
N MET A 67 -10.46 -14.04 1.12
CA MET A 67 -9.38 -13.55 0.26
C MET A 67 -8.11 -14.31 0.62
N GLN A 68 -7.93 -15.51 0.05
CA GLN A 68 -6.67 -16.25 0.13
C GLN A 68 -5.85 -15.94 -1.13
N ALA A 69 -4.51 -15.98 -1.03
CA ALA A 69 -3.66 -15.84 -2.21
C ALA A 69 -4.07 -16.87 -3.29
N SER A 70 -4.08 -16.44 -4.54
CA SER A 70 -4.56 -17.19 -5.71
C SER A 70 -6.07 -17.50 -5.74
N ALA A 71 -6.86 -17.08 -4.75
CA ALA A 71 -8.30 -17.24 -4.79
C ALA A 71 -8.94 -16.27 -5.79
N THR A 72 -10.01 -16.73 -6.44
CA THR A 72 -10.87 -15.85 -7.24
C THR A 72 -12.06 -15.41 -6.41
N ILE A 73 -12.33 -14.11 -6.41
CA ILE A 73 -13.39 -13.48 -5.64
C ILE A 73 -14.28 -12.61 -6.52
N ILE A 74 -15.50 -12.35 -6.05
CA ILE A 74 -16.36 -11.28 -6.55
C ILE A 74 -16.54 -10.26 -5.43
N LEU A 75 -16.28 -9.00 -5.76
CA LEU A 75 -16.56 -7.84 -4.92
C LEU A 75 -17.85 -7.17 -5.35
N MET A 76 -18.71 -6.84 -4.39
CA MET A 76 -19.91 -6.03 -4.59
C MET A 76 -20.02 -4.99 -3.47
N ASN A 77 -20.65 -3.84 -3.75
CA ASN A 77 -20.77 -2.73 -2.80
C ASN A 77 -19.40 -2.27 -2.27
N TYR A 78 -18.39 -2.25 -3.15
CA TYR A 78 -17.09 -1.67 -2.85
C TYR A 78 -17.10 -0.19 -3.19
N ILE A 79 -16.19 0.56 -2.57
CA ILE A 79 -15.95 1.96 -2.93
C ILE A 79 -14.72 1.98 -3.83
N PHE A 80 -14.73 2.74 -4.92
CA PHE A 80 -13.53 2.95 -5.72
C PHE A 80 -13.11 4.41 -5.62
N LYS A 81 -11.84 4.63 -5.32
CA LYS A 81 -11.19 5.95 -5.22
C LYS A 81 -10.18 6.09 -6.34
N ASN A 82 -10.22 7.22 -7.05
CA ASN A 82 -9.35 7.49 -8.20
C ASN A 82 -8.55 8.81 -8.06
N GLU A 83 -8.32 9.27 -6.83
CA GLU A 83 -7.67 10.56 -6.55
C GLU A 83 -6.16 10.53 -6.79
N ASN A 84 -5.52 9.38 -6.57
CA ASN A 84 -4.09 9.15 -6.83
C ASN A 84 -3.94 7.91 -7.71
N GLU A 85 -3.90 6.74 -7.07
CA GLU A 85 -3.90 5.44 -7.71
C GLU A 85 -5.28 4.81 -7.54
N GLY A 86 -5.84 4.29 -8.64
CA GLY A 86 -7.11 3.59 -8.61
C GLY A 86 -7.12 2.50 -7.52
N THR A 87 -7.98 2.66 -6.52
CA THR A 87 -8.01 1.82 -5.32
C THR A 87 -9.44 1.36 -5.02
N VAL A 88 -9.60 0.05 -4.82
CA VAL A 88 -10.83 -0.56 -4.33
C VAL A 88 -10.79 -0.60 -2.81
N VAL A 89 -11.75 0.04 -2.17
CA VAL A 89 -11.89 0.09 -0.71
C VAL A 89 -12.95 -0.93 -0.29
N ILE A 90 -12.53 -1.85 0.57
CA ILE A 90 -13.32 -2.96 1.10
C ILE A 90 -13.62 -2.65 2.56
N THR A 91 -14.90 -2.45 2.85
CA THR A 91 -15.42 -2.11 4.18
C THR A 91 -16.39 -3.17 4.67
N LYS A 92 -17.03 -2.93 5.83
CA LYS A 92 -18.07 -3.80 6.38
C LYS A 92 -19.22 -4.06 5.39
N THR A 93 -19.61 -3.06 4.60
CA THR A 93 -20.71 -3.15 3.63
C THR A 93 -20.34 -3.88 2.33
N THR A 94 -19.04 -4.02 2.05
CA THR A 94 -18.55 -4.75 0.89
C THR A 94 -18.81 -6.25 1.06
N LYS A 95 -19.38 -6.86 0.01
CA LYS A 95 -19.58 -8.31 -0.05
C LYS A 95 -18.41 -8.92 -0.82
N VAL A 96 -17.77 -9.92 -0.22
CA VAL A 96 -16.66 -10.68 -0.80
C VAL A 96 -17.08 -12.14 -0.88
N LEU A 97 -17.23 -12.65 -2.10
CA LEU A 97 -17.66 -14.02 -2.36
C LEU A 97 -16.55 -14.79 -3.09
N LYS A 98 -16.20 -15.99 -2.61
CA LYS A 98 -15.31 -16.89 -3.36
C LYS A 98 -16.02 -17.41 -4.62
N LYS A 99 -15.25 -17.58 -5.69
CA LYS A 99 -15.74 -18.12 -6.97
C LYS A 99 -14.76 -19.11 -7.58
N ALA A 100 -15.24 -19.81 -8.61
CA ALA A 100 -14.42 -20.65 -9.46
C ALA A 100 -13.21 -19.86 -9.99
N GLN A 101 -12.09 -20.56 -10.12
CA GLN A 101 -10.81 -20.00 -10.52
C GLN A 101 -10.93 -19.21 -11.83
N MET A 102 -10.19 -18.11 -11.88
CA MET A 102 -10.04 -17.26 -13.04
C MET A 102 -8.59 -17.32 -13.49
N ASP A 103 -8.43 -17.50 -14.79
CA ASP A 103 -7.13 -17.38 -15.42
C ASP A 103 -6.78 -15.90 -15.59
N VAL A 104 -5.60 -15.52 -15.11
CA VAL A 104 -5.10 -14.14 -15.12
C VAL A 104 -3.65 -14.22 -15.59
N PRO A 105 -3.24 -13.42 -16.59
CA PRO A 105 -1.87 -13.38 -17.06
C PRO A 105 -0.85 -13.21 -15.93
N GLU A 106 0.26 -13.93 -16.01
CA GLU A 106 1.29 -13.98 -14.96
C GLU A 106 1.87 -12.59 -14.66
N ASN A 107 2.12 -11.77 -15.69
CA ASN A 107 2.57 -10.39 -15.53
C ASN A 107 1.59 -9.52 -14.70
N LEU A 108 0.28 -9.78 -14.78
CA LEU A 108 -0.72 -9.08 -13.98
C LEU A 108 -0.79 -9.62 -12.55
N ILE A 109 -0.52 -10.91 -12.35
CA ILE A 109 -0.37 -11.51 -11.03
C ILE A 109 0.84 -10.90 -10.31
N GLU A 110 2.00 -10.82 -10.98
CA GLU A 110 3.21 -10.19 -10.46
C GLU A 110 2.98 -8.72 -10.14
N LYS A 111 2.32 -7.97 -11.04
CA LYS A 111 1.95 -6.57 -10.81
C LYS A 111 1.05 -6.43 -9.58
N GLY A 112 0.04 -7.29 -9.44
CA GLY A 112 -0.81 -7.35 -8.25
C GLY A 112 -0.02 -7.67 -6.97
N ALA A 113 0.89 -8.63 -7.04
CA ALA A 113 1.73 -9.02 -5.90
C ALA A 113 2.62 -7.85 -5.43
N ALA A 114 3.25 -7.14 -6.36
CA ALA A 114 4.05 -5.95 -6.09
C ALA A 114 3.23 -4.77 -5.52
N ILE A 115 1.92 -4.69 -5.81
CA ILE A 115 1.04 -3.69 -5.18
C ILE A 115 0.82 -4.00 -3.69
N ALA A 116 0.63 -5.28 -3.34
CA ALA A 116 0.39 -5.69 -1.96
C ALA A 116 1.67 -5.63 -1.11
N ASN A 117 2.76 -6.08 -1.71
CA ASN A 117 4.08 -6.21 -1.10
C ASN A 117 5.09 -5.51 -2.03
N PRO A 118 5.20 -4.18 -1.96
CA PRO A 118 6.14 -3.45 -2.80
C PRO A 118 7.56 -3.97 -2.55
N PRO A 119 8.37 -4.10 -3.62
CA PRO A 119 9.76 -4.48 -3.45
C PRO A 119 10.46 -3.46 -2.55
N PRO A 120 11.50 -3.88 -1.80
CA PRO A 120 12.32 -2.95 -1.03
C PRO A 120 12.75 -1.77 -1.89
N ALA A 121 12.74 -0.57 -1.33
CA ALA A 121 13.21 0.60 -2.05
C ALA A 121 14.64 0.38 -2.55
N ALA A 122 14.91 0.86 -3.77
CA ALA A 122 16.24 0.80 -4.35
C ALA A 122 17.26 1.41 -3.38
N THR A 123 18.38 0.71 -3.17
CA THR A 123 19.47 1.23 -2.35
C THR A 123 20.26 2.23 -3.18
N LEU A 124 20.31 3.48 -2.73
CA LEU A 124 21.03 4.56 -3.39
C LEU A 124 22.28 4.94 -2.60
N ALA A 125 23.30 5.40 -3.32
CA ALA A 125 24.46 6.07 -2.72
C ALA A 125 24.02 7.42 -2.12
N LEU A 126 24.66 7.85 -1.03
CA LEU A 126 24.21 9.04 -0.27
C LEU A 126 24.22 10.32 -1.11
N ARG A 127 25.14 10.45 -2.07
CA ARG A 127 25.16 11.57 -3.03
C ARG A 127 23.89 11.66 -3.88
N ASP A 128 23.34 10.52 -4.28
CA ASP A 128 22.21 10.44 -5.22
C ASP A 128 20.87 10.62 -4.48
N VAL A 129 20.83 10.30 -3.19
CA VAL A 129 19.67 10.57 -2.30
C VAL A 129 19.32 12.06 -2.29
N LYS A 130 20.31 12.95 -2.28
CA LYS A 130 20.09 14.41 -2.32
C LYS A 130 19.46 14.88 -3.64
N ARG A 131 19.58 14.08 -4.70
CA ARG A 131 19.02 14.35 -6.04
C ARG A 131 17.68 13.65 -6.24
N SER A 132 17.28 12.75 -5.34
CA SER A 132 16.01 12.05 -5.42
C SER A 132 14.83 13.03 -5.28
N PRO A 133 13.73 12.83 -6.02
CA PRO A 133 12.53 13.63 -5.85
C PRO A 133 11.99 13.55 -4.42
N VAL A 134 11.43 14.66 -3.94
CA VAL A 134 10.82 14.76 -2.62
C VAL A 134 9.74 13.68 -2.44
N LYS A 135 9.69 13.06 -1.24
CA LYS A 135 8.77 11.95 -0.87
C LYS A 135 8.98 10.63 -1.63
N THR A 136 10.13 10.43 -2.27
CA THR A 136 10.50 9.13 -2.83
C THR A 136 11.00 8.19 -1.73
N LEU A 137 10.47 6.96 -1.68
CA LEU A 137 10.97 5.93 -0.78
C LEU A 137 12.34 5.43 -1.29
N VAL A 138 13.39 5.58 -0.48
CA VAL A 138 14.75 5.13 -0.82
C VAL A 138 15.34 4.34 0.33
N SER A 139 16.19 3.37 0.01
CA SER A 139 17.01 2.67 1.00
C SER A 139 18.41 3.27 0.97
N VAL A 140 19.04 3.42 2.14
CA VAL A 140 20.41 3.97 2.26
C VAL A 140 21.24 3.12 3.19
N LYS A 141 22.54 3.02 2.91
CA LYS A 141 23.51 2.33 3.76
C LYS A 141 24.74 3.21 3.93
N GLY A 142 25.17 3.39 5.18
CA GLY A 142 26.35 4.20 5.51
C GLY A 142 26.84 3.92 6.91
N ARG A 143 28.01 4.45 7.24
CA ARG A 143 28.57 4.46 8.59
C ARG A 143 27.97 5.63 9.37
N ILE A 144 27.51 5.39 10.59
CA ILE A 144 27.10 6.47 11.50
C ILE A 144 28.36 7.24 11.91
N ILE A 145 28.37 8.55 11.68
CA ILE A 145 29.49 9.43 12.04
C ILE A 145 29.14 10.45 13.14
N SER A 146 27.85 10.72 13.34
CA SER A 146 27.38 11.52 14.47
C SER A 146 25.96 11.12 14.84
N GLU A 147 25.60 11.34 16.10
CA GLU A 147 24.29 11.07 16.63
C GLU A 147 23.88 12.21 17.54
N ASP A 148 22.75 12.85 17.23
CA ASP A 148 22.20 13.93 18.05
C ASP A 148 21.44 13.32 19.24
N MET A 149 21.47 14.02 20.38
CA MET A 149 20.65 13.63 21.54
C MET A 149 19.16 13.58 21.15
N ALA A 150 18.49 12.51 21.60
CA ALA A 150 17.06 12.36 21.39
C ALA A 150 16.30 13.52 22.05
N LYS A 151 15.34 14.09 21.31
CA LYS A 151 14.50 15.19 21.78
C LYS A 151 13.06 14.73 21.84
N THR A 152 12.37 15.04 22.92
CA THR A 152 10.93 14.84 23.02
C THR A 152 10.21 16.05 22.43
N VAL A 153 9.38 15.83 21.43
CA VAL A 153 8.55 16.87 20.81
C VAL A 153 7.08 16.53 20.97
N LYS A 154 6.24 17.54 21.18
CA LYS A 154 4.79 17.36 21.23
C LYS A 154 4.19 17.40 19.83
N VAL A 155 3.61 16.29 19.39
CA VAL A 155 2.85 16.17 18.14
C VAL A 155 1.40 15.88 18.50
N ARG A 156 0.50 16.83 18.21
CA ARG A 156 -0.95 16.70 18.51
C ARG A 156 -1.23 16.30 19.98
N GLY A 157 -0.45 16.86 20.91
CA GLY A 157 -0.60 16.60 22.35
C GLY A 157 0.05 15.30 22.86
N GLN A 158 0.63 14.49 21.98
CA GLN A 158 1.41 13.30 22.37
C GLN A 158 2.91 13.60 22.32
N ASP A 159 3.63 13.11 23.32
CA ASP A 159 5.08 13.18 23.36
C ASP A 159 5.68 12.14 22.42
N VAL A 160 6.46 12.59 21.44
CA VAL A 160 7.15 11.77 20.45
C VAL A 160 8.65 12.01 20.58
N THR A 161 9.41 10.93 20.76
CA THR A 161 10.87 10.99 20.78
C THR A 161 11.39 11.01 19.35
N VAL A 162 12.16 12.04 19.00
CA VAL A 162 12.82 12.17 17.70
C VAL A 162 14.34 12.15 17.91
N LYS A 163 15.04 11.37 17.08
CA LYS A 163 16.50 11.27 17.09
C LYS A 163 17.02 11.55 15.69
N THR A 164 18.17 12.23 15.57
CA THR A 164 18.80 12.45 14.27
C THR A 164 20.18 11.79 14.25
N VAL A 165 20.46 11.03 13.20
CA VAL A 165 21.75 10.39 12.95
C VAL A 165 22.35 10.90 11.65
N SER A 166 23.65 11.16 11.64
CA SER A 166 24.39 11.49 10.42
C SER A 166 25.07 10.23 9.88
N LEU A 167 24.76 9.90 8.63
CA LEU A 167 25.31 8.76 7.91
C LEU A 167 26.32 9.26 6.87
N LYS A 168 27.45 8.57 6.75
CA LYS A 168 28.48 8.80 5.73
C LYS A 168 28.78 7.53 4.96
N ASP A 169 28.93 7.64 3.65
CA ASP A 169 29.48 6.61 2.78
C ASP A 169 30.71 7.16 2.03
N ASN A 170 31.19 6.43 1.03
CA ASN A 170 32.34 6.86 0.23
C ASN A 170 32.00 8.02 -0.73
N THR A 171 30.73 8.44 -0.82
CA THR A 171 30.23 9.41 -1.78
C THR A 171 29.78 10.72 -1.14
N ASP A 172 29.16 10.68 0.04
CA ASP A 172 28.61 11.86 0.71
C ASP A 172 28.23 11.59 2.19
N THR A 173 27.61 12.58 2.82
CA THR A 173 27.00 12.54 4.16
C THR A 173 25.57 13.07 4.10
N ILE A 174 24.65 12.39 4.81
CA ILE A 174 23.26 12.80 4.99
C ILE A 174 22.84 12.73 6.46
N LYS A 175 21.73 13.40 6.79
CA LYS A 175 21.05 13.27 8.10
C LYS A 175 19.75 12.49 7.93
N VAL A 176 19.49 11.56 8.85
CA VAL A 176 18.26 10.77 8.93
C VAL A 176 17.62 11.00 10.29
N SER A 177 16.34 11.35 10.28
CA SER A 177 15.54 11.50 11.50
C SER A 177 14.72 10.23 11.74
N LEU A 178 14.78 9.74 12.98
CA LEU A 178 14.13 8.54 13.50
C LEU A 178 13.11 8.93 14.55
#